data_AF-A5ZR09-F1
#
_entry.id   AF-A5ZR09-F1
#
_cell.length_a   1.000
_cell.length_b   1.000
_cell.length_c   1.000
_cell.angle_alpha   90.00
_cell.angle_beta   90.00
_cell.angle_gamma   90.00
#
_symmetry.space_group_name_H-M   'P 1'
#
loop_
_entity.id
_entity.type
_entity.pdbx_description
1 polymer ?
#
loop_
_entity_poly.entity_id
_entity_poly.type
_entity_poly.pdbx_seq_one_letter_code
_entity_poly.pdbx_strand_id
1 'polypeptide(L)'
;MTTELLEIMQKDIKRCEDAQSSNEGTRRLYQALIAKYNGIFEGFEKDIPTSGKAAFGGGEFNYRPELNAIKEKLELLIVTDNDKDPLFNFKVMYEDDLESLKKAISDAENRETPESAKLQLYKDVTAKYHPYIPKLSDGLYDYIQAYAFYDDVSGESLFHNLKQVYNKMLSFKALGYPSLKETVPQSVPMVQITNTNENKVDVNISFSDVRKEIENMSALPDAEIEEILYKINELEKIVKSSDRKSKKWENAKGIVKWIADKGVDVGIALLPLLLQIK
;
A
#
# COMPACT_ATOMS: atom_id res chain seq x y z
N MET A 1 10.59 13.00 -4.70
CA MET A 1 9.96 14.17 -5.37
C MET A 1 9.62 15.21 -4.31
N THR A 2 9.62 16.52 -4.62
CA THR A 2 9.12 17.54 -3.67
C THR A 2 7.59 17.61 -3.73
N THR A 3 6.92 18.05 -2.66
CA THR A 3 5.45 18.25 -2.65
C THR A 3 5.01 19.23 -3.73
N GLU A 4 5.76 20.31 -3.95
CA GLU A 4 5.49 21.27 -5.03
C GLU A 4 5.59 20.63 -6.42
N LEU A 5 6.58 19.76 -6.65
CA LEU A 5 6.72 19.05 -7.92
C LEU A 5 5.59 18.03 -8.12
N LEU A 6 5.15 17.36 -7.05
CA LEU A 6 4.00 16.46 -7.08
C LEU A 6 2.71 17.20 -7.48
N GLU A 7 2.41 18.33 -6.84
CA GLU A 7 1.23 19.15 -7.16
C GLU A 7 1.26 19.61 -8.63
N ILE A 8 2.43 20.02 -9.13
CA ILE A 8 2.61 20.39 -10.54
C ILE A 8 2.32 19.19 -11.45
N MET A 9 2.84 18.01 -11.11
CA MET A 9 2.61 16.78 -11.88
C MET A 9 1.15 16.36 -11.88
N GLN A 10 0.46 16.38 -10.75
CA GLN A 10 -0.97 16.06 -10.66
C GLN A 10 -1.82 17.04 -11.47
N LYS A 11 -1.52 18.33 -11.40
CA LYS A 11 -2.21 19.35 -12.21
C LYS A 11 -2.00 19.13 -13.70
N ASP A 12 -0.79 18.76 -14.12
CA ASP A 12 -0.49 18.52 -15.53
C ASP A 12 -1.05 17.18 -16.03
N ILE A 13 -1.15 16.15 -15.18
CA ILE A 13 -1.90 14.91 -15.44
C ILE A 13 -3.35 15.25 -15.77
N LYS A 14 -4.01 16.03 -14.91
CA LYS A 14 -5.40 16.46 -15.15
C LYS A 14 -5.56 17.24 -16.46
N ARG A 15 -4.61 18.12 -16.78
CA ARG A 15 -4.61 18.83 -18.09
C ARG A 15 -4.48 17.88 -19.27
N CYS A 16 -3.73 16.78 -19.14
CA CYS A 16 -3.62 15.76 -20.18
C CYS A 16 -4.92 14.97 -20.35
N GLU A 17 -5.63 14.70 -19.25
CA GLU A 17 -6.95 14.05 -19.25
C GLU A 17 -8.01 14.93 -19.90
N ASP A 18 -8.11 16.20 -19.47
CA ASP A 18 -9.05 17.18 -20.02
C ASP A 18 -8.84 17.35 -21.53
N ALA A 19 -7.59 17.37 -21.98
CA ALA A 19 -7.20 17.46 -23.39
C ALA A 19 -7.59 16.23 -24.23
N GLN A 20 -8.05 15.11 -23.64
CA GLN A 20 -8.56 13.98 -24.41
C GLN A 20 -9.90 14.30 -25.10
N SER A 21 -10.65 15.26 -24.55
CA SER A 21 -11.98 15.65 -25.04
C SER A 21 -11.97 16.46 -26.35
N SER A 22 -10.87 17.14 -26.68
CA SER A 22 -10.74 18.00 -27.86
C SER A 22 -9.31 17.97 -28.44
N ASN A 23 -9.17 18.14 -29.75
CA ASN A 23 -7.85 18.29 -30.38
C ASN A 23 -7.24 19.69 -30.17
N GLU A 24 -8.06 20.68 -29.82
CA GLU A 24 -7.67 22.08 -29.76
C GLU A 24 -6.57 22.32 -28.70
N GLY A 25 -5.48 22.96 -29.10
CA GLY A 25 -4.38 23.32 -28.21
C GLY A 25 -3.51 22.15 -27.74
N THR A 26 -3.80 20.91 -28.17
CA THR A 26 -3.07 19.71 -27.73
C THR A 26 -1.59 19.77 -28.09
N ARG A 27 -1.24 20.33 -29.26
CA ARG A 27 0.16 20.56 -29.66
C ARG A 27 0.90 21.51 -28.71
N ARG A 28 0.26 22.62 -28.33
CA ARG A 28 0.86 23.62 -27.43
C ARG A 28 1.05 23.04 -26.04
N LEU A 29 0.07 22.28 -25.55
CA LEU A 29 0.16 21.58 -24.28
C LEU A 29 1.32 20.57 -24.32
N TYR A 30 1.39 19.72 -25.35
CA TYR A 30 2.46 18.74 -25.52
C TYR A 30 3.85 19.39 -25.46
N GLN A 31 4.09 20.44 -26.26
CA GLN A 31 5.38 21.15 -26.28
C GLN A 31 5.75 21.74 -24.91
N ALA A 32 4.77 22.32 -24.20
CA ALA A 32 5.01 22.89 -22.89
C ALA A 32 5.38 21.82 -21.83
N LEU A 33 4.73 20.66 -21.87
CA LEU A 33 4.99 19.56 -20.93
C LEU A 33 6.35 18.90 -21.22
N ILE A 34 6.69 18.64 -22.49
CA ILE A 34 8.00 18.11 -22.87
C ILE A 34 9.12 19.06 -22.42
N ALA A 35 9.01 20.35 -22.72
CA ALA A 35 10.01 21.34 -22.30
C ALA A 35 10.17 21.39 -20.77
N LYS A 36 9.05 21.33 -20.02
CA LYS A 36 9.07 21.32 -18.56
C LYS A 36 9.77 20.09 -18.01
N TYR A 37 9.35 18.90 -18.43
CA TYR A 37 9.78 17.65 -17.80
C TYR A 37 11.12 17.14 -18.30
N ASN A 38 11.57 17.46 -19.53
CA ASN A 38 12.95 17.20 -19.94
C ASN A 38 13.96 18.00 -19.07
N GLY A 39 13.58 19.18 -18.58
CA GLY A 39 14.42 19.98 -17.69
C GLY A 39 14.51 19.44 -16.26
N ILE A 40 13.59 18.55 -15.87
CA ILE A 40 13.51 17.96 -14.52
C ILE A 40 14.00 16.51 -14.52
N PHE A 41 13.60 15.74 -15.54
CA PHE A 41 13.89 14.32 -15.69
C PHE A 41 14.68 14.12 -16.99
N GLU A 42 15.95 13.74 -16.83
CA GLU A 42 16.83 13.48 -17.96
C GLU A 42 16.24 12.40 -18.87
N GLY A 43 16.12 12.69 -20.17
CA GLY A 43 15.57 11.76 -21.16
C GLY A 43 14.07 11.51 -21.06
N PHE A 44 13.30 12.42 -20.44
CA PHE A 44 11.85 12.27 -20.31
C PHE A 44 11.13 12.00 -21.64
N GLU A 45 11.50 12.72 -22.71
CA GLU A 45 10.90 12.57 -24.04
C GLU A 45 11.24 11.29 -24.79
N LYS A 46 12.27 10.54 -24.37
CA LYS A 46 12.89 9.47 -25.17
C LYS A 46 11.95 8.33 -25.58
N ASP A 47 10.90 8.11 -24.80
CA ASP A 47 9.91 7.04 -25.02
C ASP A 47 8.53 7.57 -25.43
N ILE A 48 8.40 8.87 -25.67
CA ILE A 48 7.15 9.50 -26.04
C ILE A 48 7.10 9.58 -27.57
N PRO A 49 6.08 8.98 -28.23
CA PRO A 49 5.94 9.06 -29.67
C PRO A 49 5.95 10.53 -30.13
N THR A 50 6.71 10.87 -31.15
CA THR A 50 6.77 12.24 -31.71
C THR A 50 6.09 12.30 -33.07
N SER A 51 4.95 11.62 -33.19
CA SER A 51 4.34 11.41 -34.50
C SER A 51 3.34 12.49 -34.88
N GLY A 52 2.57 13.04 -33.93
CA GLY A 52 1.51 14.04 -34.18
C GLY A 52 0.58 13.59 -35.32
N LYS A 53 -0.61 13.10 -35.03
CA LYS A 53 -1.47 12.60 -36.13
C LYS A 53 -2.04 13.78 -36.92
N ALA A 54 -1.83 13.81 -38.24
CA ALA A 54 -2.43 14.81 -39.12
C ALA A 54 -3.96 14.77 -38.99
N ALA A 55 -4.58 15.92 -38.74
CA ALA A 55 -6.03 16.01 -38.72
C ALA A 55 -6.58 16.03 -40.16
N PHE A 56 -7.66 15.29 -40.38
CA PHE A 56 -8.42 15.38 -41.63
C PHE A 56 -8.91 16.82 -41.84
N GLY A 57 -8.71 17.37 -43.04
CA GLY A 57 -9.28 18.67 -43.43
C GLY A 57 -8.49 19.93 -43.00
N GLY A 58 -7.20 19.81 -42.64
CA GLY A 58 -6.35 20.99 -42.36
C GLY A 58 -6.47 21.55 -40.94
N GLY A 59 -7.07 20.81 -40.00
CA GLY A 59 -7.12 21.15 -38.59
C GLY A 59 -5.76 20.97 -37.87
N GLU A 60 -5.70 21.37 -36.59
CA GLU A 60 -4.51 21.18 -35.75
C GLU A 60 -4.10 19.70 -35.64
N PHE A 61 -2.79 19.45 -35.62
CA PHE A 61 -2.24 18.11 -35.37
C PHE A 61 -2.75 17.56 -34.04
N ASN A 62 -3.18 16.29 -34.04
CA ASN A 62 -3.69 15.61 -32.87
C ASN A 62 -2.53 15.01 -32.06
N TYR A 63 -2.22 15.63 -30.91
CA TYR A 63 -1.23 15.17 -29.94
C TYR A 63 -1.85 14.45 -28.72
N ARG A 64 -3.13 14.10 -28.76
CA ARG A 64 -3.79 13.40 -27.64
C ARG A 64 -3.10 12.07 -27.25
N PRO A 65 -2.65 11.22 -28.19
CA PRO A 65 -1.89 10.02 -27.84
C PRO A 65 -0.60 10.32 -27.09
N GLU A 66 0.13 11.35 -27.51
CA GLU A 66 1.35 11.82 -26.89
C GLU A 66 1.10 12.41 -25.49
N LEU A 67 0.03 13.18 -25.32
CA LEU A 67 -0.40 13.68 -24.02
C LEU A 67 -0.81 12.54 -23.07
N ASN A 68 -1.45 11.48 -23.59
CA ASN A 68 -1.74 10.30 -22.77
C ASN A 68 -0.44 9.57 -22.37
N ALA A 69 0.54 9.46 -23.27
CA ALA A 69 1.85 8.88 -22.91
C ALA A 69 2.60 9.70 -21.85
N ILE A 70 2.53 11.04 -21.92
CA ILE A 70 3.05 11.93 -20.87
C ILE A 70 2.33 11.65 -19.55
N LYS A 71 1.00 11.59 -19.54
CA LYS A 71 0.18 11.29 -18.35
C LYS A 71 0.63 9.99 -17.67
N GLU A 72 0.68 8.89 -18.41
CA GLU A 72 1.08 7.57 -17.89
C GLU A 72 2.52 7.58 -17.34
N LYS A 73 3.44 8.29 -18.01
CA LYS A 73 4.83 8.41 -17.54
C LYS A 73 4.94 9.24 -16.26
N LEU A 74 4.15 10.31 -16.13
CA LEU A 74 4.09 11.10 -14.89
C LEU A 74 3.46 10.31 -13.75
N GLU A 75 2.39 9.54 -14.01
CA GLU A 75 1.79 8.63 -13.02
C GLU A 75 2.79 7.58 -12.56
N LEU A 76 3.55 6.96 -13.47
CA LEU A 76 4.59 6.01 -13.12
C LEU A 76 5.71 6.66 -12.29
N LEU A 77 6.11 7.89 -12.62
CA LEU A 77 7.10 8.65 -11.84
C LEU A 77 6.59 8.98 -10.43
N ILE A 78 5.30 9.28 -10.28
CA ILE A 78 4.69 9.45 -8.96
C ILE A 78 4.71 8.12 -8.22
N VAL A 79 4.20 7.04 -8.80
CA VAL A 79 4.15 5.71 -8.14
C VAL A 79 5.55 5.21 -7.74
N THR A 80 6.54 5.33 -8.61
CA THR A 80 7.92 4.92 -8.31
C THR A 80 8.63 5.84 -7.32
N ASP A 81 8.13 7.06 -7.10
CA ASP A 81 8.57 7.94 -6.01
C ASP A 81 7.81 7.65 -4.71
N ASN A 82 6.55 7.20 -4.78
CA ASN A 82 5.76 6.75 -3.63
C ASN A 82 6.44 5.58 -2.91
N ASP A 83 7.10 4.68 -3.65
CA ASP A 83 7.89 3.59 -3.08
C ASP A 83 9.12 4.09 -2.28
N LYS A 84 9.54 5.35 -2.47
CA LYS A 84 10.69 5.97 -1.78
C LYS A 84 10.29 6.80 -0.56
N ASP A 85 9.03 7.21 -0.45
CA ASP A 85 8.50 7.95 0.70
C ASP A 85 7.32 7.19 1.32
N PRO A 86 7.56 6.41 2.40
CA PRO A 86 6.51 5.69 3.12
C PRO A 86 5.37 6.57 3.64
N LEU A 87 5.56 7.89 3.70
CA LEU A 87 4.57 8.87 4.13
C LEU A 87 3.86 9.58 2.97
N PHE A 88 4.08 9.19 1.71
CA PHE A 88 3.50 9.87 0.54
C PHE A 88 1.97 10.02 0.66
N ASN A 89 1.26 8.91 0.86
CA ASN A 89 -0.21 8.92 0.98
C ASN A 89 -0.69 9.77 2.17
N PHE A 90 0.08 9.76 3.27
CA PHE A 90 -0.19 10.63 4.40
C PHE A 90 -0.07 12.10 3.99
N LYS A 91 1.00 12.49 3.30
CA LYS A 91 1.24 13.89 2.88
C LYS A 91 0.19 14.38 1.89
N VAL A 92 -0.27 13.54 0.96
CA VAL A 92 -1.36 13.90 0.03
C VAL A 92 -2.65 14.16 0.80
N MET A 93 -3.10 13.20 1.63
CA MET A 93 -4.29 13.36 2.46
C MET A 93 -4.20 14.59 3.38
N TYR A 94 -3.01 14.84 3.93
CA TYR A 94 -2.73 15.99 4.78
C TYR A 94 -2.92 17.32 4.05
N GLU A 95 -2.46 17.41 2.80
CA GLU A 95 -2.58 18.63 2.00
C GLU A 95 -4.04 18.90 1.63
N ASP A 96 -4.77 17.88 1.21
CA ASP A 96 -6.19 17.98 0.86
C ASP A 96 -7.03 18.47 2.05
N ASP A 97 -6.77 17.93 3.24
CA ASP A 97 -7.43 18.35 4.47
C ASP A 97 -7.02 19.78 4.88
N LEU A 98 -5.74 20.15 4.72
CA LEU A 98 -5.25 21.49 5.00
C LEU A 98 -5.91 22.54 4.09
N GLU A 99 -6.07 22.24 2.80
CA GLU A 99 -6.78 23.09 1.84
C GLU A 99 -8.27 23.20 2.20
N SER A 100 -8.91 22.08 2.57
CA SER A 100 -10.32 22.05 3.00
C SER A 100 -10.56 22.91 4.24
N LEU A 101 -9.68 22.81 5.24
CA LEU A 101 -9.70 23.68 6.43
C LEU A 101 -9.54 25.15 6.05
N LYS A 102 -8.57 25.47 5.18
CA LYS A 102 -8.33 26.84 4.71
C LYS A 102 -9.57 27.43 4.04
N LYS A 103 -10.26 26.65 3.19
CA LYS A 103 -11.52 27.04 2.55
C LYS A 103 -12.62 27.29 3.59
N ALA A 104 -12.83 26.35 4.51
CA ALA A 104 -13.84 26.45 5.56
C ALA A 104 -13.63 27.67 6.49
N ILE A 105 -12.37 27.99 6.81
CA ILE A 105 -11.99 29.18 7.60
C ILE A 105 -12.18 30.48 6.81
N SER A 106 -11.96 30.47 5.49
CA SER A 106 -12.14 31.67 4.66
C SER A 106 -13.63 32.03 4.47
N ASP A 107 -14.52 31.06 4.59
CA ASP A 107 -15.97 31.23 4.47
C ASP A 107 -16.64 31.43 5.84
N ALA A 108 -16.24 32.43 6.63
CA ALA A 108 -16.72 32.61 8.01
C ALA A 108 -18.26 32.71 8.12
N GLU A 109 -18.93 33.20 7.09
CA GLU A 109 -20.39 33.37 7.05
C GLU A 109 -21.16 32.14 6.57
N ASN A 110 -20.48 31.01 6.33
CA ASN A 110 -21.08 29.75 5.84
C ASN A 110 -21.84 29.91 4.50
N ARG A 111 -21.37 30.77 3.61
CA ARG A 111 -22.02 31.04 2.31
C ARG A 111 -21.79 29.90 1.32
N GLU A 112 -20.61 29.29 1.36
CA GLU A 112 -20.20 28.21 0.46
C GLU A 112 -20.22 26.85 1.16
N THR A 113 -19.77 26.80 2.41
CA THR A 113 -19.68 25.58 3.21
C THR A 113 -20.61 25.69 4.42
N PRO A 114 -21.72 24.93 4.46
CA PRO A 114 -22.62 24.91 5.61
C PRO A 114 -21.91 24.51 6.89
N GLU A 115 -22.38 25.01 8.03
CA GLU A 115 -21.78 24.75 9.34
C GLU A 115 -21.70 23.26 9.68
N SER A 116 -22.73 22.47 9.30
CA SER A 116 -22.73 21.02 9.49
C SER A 116 -21.59 20.32 8.74
N ALA A 117 -21.27 20.78 7.51
CA ALA A 117 -20.14 20.27 6.74
C ALA A 117 -18.79 20.66 7.39
N LYS A 118 -18.71 21.84 7.99
CA LYS A 118 -17.53 22.28 8.76
C LYS A 118 -17.32 21.47 10.03
N LEU A 119 -18.40 21.14 10.74
CA LEU A 119 -18.35 20.27 11.91
C LEU A 119 -17.88 18.86 11.52
N GLN A 120 -18.38 18.32 10.39
CA GLN A 120 -17.90 17.03 9.88
C GLN A 120 -16.42 17.08 9.52
N LEU A 121 -15.98 18.12 8.79
CA LEU A 121 -14.57 18.32 8.47
C LEU A 121 -13.70 18.39 9.74
N TYR A 122 -14.14 19.14 10.76
CA TYR A 122 -13.44 19.22 12.03
C TYR A 122 -13.26 17.84 12.68
N LYS A 123 -14.32 17.03 12.75
CA LYS A 123 -14.28 15.68 13.31
C LYS A 123 -13.37 14.74 12.51
N ASP A 124 -13.46 14.77 11.19
CA ASP A 124 -12.67 13.91 10.32
C ASP A 124 -11.17 14.22 10.47
N VAL A 125 -10.83 15.52 10.47
CA VAL A 125 -9.45 15.98 10.62
C VAL A 125 -8.90 15.65 12.00
N THR A 126 -9.64 15.90 13.08
CA THR A 126 -9.15 15.58 14.43
C THR A 126 -8.99 14.07 14.61
N ALA A 127 -9.91 13.26 14.08
CA ALA A 127 -9.78 11.79 14.10
C ALA A 127 -8.54 11.30 13.34
N LYS A 128 -8.26 11.87 12.14
CA LYS A 128 -7.09 11.50 11.34
C LYS A 128 -5.77 11.87 12.01
N TYR A 129 -5.68 13.05 12.62
CA TYR A 129 -4.39 13.65 12.98
C TYR A 129 -4.09 13.73 14.48
N HIS A 130 -5.07 13.53 15.36
CA HIS A 130 -4.84 13.50 16.82
C HIS A 130 -3.71 12.55 17.23
N PRO A 131 -3.58 11.33 16.67
CA PRO A 131 -2.49 10.42 17.04
C PRO A 131 -1.09 10.90 16.65
N TYR A 132 -0.99 11.82 15.68
CA TYR A 132 0.29 12.16 15.04
C TYR A 132 0.76 13.58 15.34
N ILE A 133 -0.14 14.51 15.59
CA ILE A 133 0.20 15.91 15.86
C ILE A 133 0.24 16.13 17.36
N PRO A 134 1.42 16.41 17.95
CA PRO A 134 1.53 16.64 19.38
C PRO A 134 0.60 17.76 19.83
N LYS A 135 -0.17 17.51 20.90
CA LYS A 135 -1.04 18.51 21.52
C LYS A 135 -2.07 19.09 20.54
N LEU A 136 -2.53 18.29 19.57
CA LEU A 136 -3.56 18.74 18.62
C LEU A 136 -4.80 19.26 19.36
N SER A 137 -5.18 18.58 20.44
CA SER A 137 -6.32 18.88 21.29
C SER A 137 -6.22 20.17 22.13
N ASP A 138 -5.00 20.61 22.45
CA ASP A 138 -4.80 21.67 23.42
C ASP A 138 -5.40 23.00 22.93
N GLY A 139 -6.28 23.59 23.74
CA GLY A 139 -6.92 24.87 23.44
C GLY A 139 -8.11 24.77 22.47
N LEU A 140 -8.66 23.58 22.25
CA LEU A 140 -9.90 23.39 21.51
C LEU A 140 -11.10 23.39 22.46
N TYR A 141 -12.18 24.07 22.05
CA TYR A 141 -13.47 23.98 22.73
C TYR A 141 -14.00 22.55 22.69
N ASP A 142 -14.61 22.13 23.79
CA ASP A 142 -15.31 20.85 23.97
C ASP A 142 -14.47 19.60 23.64
N TYR A 143 -13.14 19.71 23.78
CA TYR A 143 -12.27 18.55 23.89
C TYR A 143 -12.28 18.00 25.32
N ILE A 144 -12.71 16.76 25.48
CA ILE A 144 -12.82 16.08 26.76
C ILE A 144 -11.57 15.20 26.96
N GLN A 145 -10.57 15.75 27.65
CA GLN A 145 -9.28 15.10 27.87
C GLN A 145 -9.40 13.72 28.53
N ALA A 146 -10.37 13.52 29.43
CA ALA A 146 -10.56 12.25 30.14
C ALA A 146 -10.83 11.05 29.19
N TYR A 147 -11.38 11.32 28.00
CA TYR A 147 -11.75 10.29 27.03
C TYR A 147 -11.05 10.48 25.67
N ALA A 148 -10.13 11.45 25.56
CA ALA A 148 -9.58 11.90 24.28
C ALA A 148 -10.67 12.14 23.21
N PHE A 149 -11.79 12.72 23.63
CA PHE A 149 -13.00 12.83 22.83
C PHE A 149 -13.26 14.27 22.40
N TYR A 150 -13.71 14.43 21.16
CA TYR A 150 -14.07 15.71 20.57
C TYR A 150 -15.59 15.79 20.49
N ASP A 151 -16.21 16.58 21.37
CA ASP A 151 -17.67 16.77 21.35
C ASP A 151 -18.10 17.74 20.25
N ASP A 152 -19.41 17.84 20.04
CA ASP A 152 -19.99 18.72 19.03
C ASP A 152 -19.80 20.18 19.41
N VAL A 153 -19.26 20.96 18.48
CA VAL A 153 -19.06 22.40 18.60
C VAL A 153 -19.79 23.14 17.48
N SER A 154 -20.26 24.36 17.77
CA SER A 154 -20.99 25.20 16.83
C SER A 154 -20.53 26.66 16.90
N GLY A 155 -20.91 27.45 15.90
CA GLY A 155 -20.67 28.88 15.80
C GLY A 155 -19.20 29.26 15.91
N GLU A 156 -18.92 30.29 16.71
CA GLU A 156 -17.57 30.82 16.95
C GLU A 156 -16.63 29.77 17.56
N SER A 157 -17.14 28.85 18.38
CA SER A 157 -16.33 27.77 18.97
C SER A 157 -15.82 26.80 17.90
N LEU A 158 -16.70 26.40 16.97
CA LEU A 158 -16.31 25.57 15.81
C LEU A 158 -15.30 26.32 14.93
N PHE A 159 -15.55 27.60 14.64
CA PHE A 159 -14.65 28.41 13.83
C PHE A 159 -13.26 28.58 14.48
N HIS A 160 -13.23 28.84 15.79
CA HIS A 160 -12.00 28.85 16.57
C HIS A 160 -11.27 27.50 16.47
N ASN A 161 -11.98 26.39 16.65
CA ASN A 161 -11.40 25.05 16.60
C ASN A 161 -10.79 24.74 15.23
N LEU A 162 -11.48 25.04 14.13
CA LEU A 162 -10.96 24.89 12.77
C LEU A 162 -9.66 25.69 12.59
N LYS A 163 -9.63 26.95 13.04
CA LYS A 163 -8.44 27.81 12.94
C LYS A 163 -7.27 27.29 13.77
N GLN A 164 -7.51 26.79 14.97
CA GLN A 164 -6.48 26.17 15.81
C GLN A 164 -5.90 24.92 15.14
N VAL A 165 -6.76 24.00 14.68
CA VAL A 165 -6.37 22.77 14.00
C VAL A 165 -5.56 23.08 12.75
N TYR A 166 -6.04 23.99 11.89
CA TYR A 166 -5.32 24.43 10.69
C TYR A 166 -3.91 24.95 11.01
N ASN A 167 -3.75 25.84 11.99
CA ASN A 167 -2.43 26.41 12.30
C ASN A 167 -1.47 25.39 12.93
N LYS A 168 -1.98 24.48 13.76
CA LYS A 168 -1.20 23.37 14.31
C LYS A 168 -0.75 22.42 13.19
N MET A 169 -1.66 22.10 12.26
CA MET A 169 -1.33 21.30 11.09
C MET A 169 -0.30 22.00 10.19
N LEU A 170 -0.48 23.29 9.91
CA LEU A 170 0.45 24.06 9.08
C LEU A 170 1.86 24.07 9.71
N SER A 171 1.94 24.25 11.03
CA SER A 171 3.20 24.21 11.78
C SER A 171 3.84 22.82 11.75
N PHE A 172 3.05 21.77 11.93
CA PHE A 172 3.55 20.38 11.87
C PHE A 172 4.12 20.03 10.49
N LYS A 173 3.47 20.47 9.40
CA LYS A 173 3.99 20.37 8.03
C LYS A 173 5.30 21.16 7.87
N ALA A 174 5.36 22.40 8.35
CA ALA A 174 6.54 23.25 8.23
C ALA A 174 7.77 22.68 8.97
N LEU A 175 7.55 21.96 10.06
CA LEU A 175 8.60 21.25 10.81
C LEU A 175 8.99 19.90 10.18
N GLY A 176 8.35 19.52 9.07
CA GLY A 176 8.61 18.27 8.36
C GLY A 176 8.09 17.04 9.10
N TYR A 177 6.93 17.14 9.74
CA TYR A 177 6.22 16.03 10.39
C TYR A 177 7.06 15.31 11.48
N PRO A 178 7.61 16.02 12.48
CA PRO A 178 8.62 15.51 13.41
C PRO A 178 8.22 14.22 14.13
N SER A 179 6.93 14.05 14.48
CA SER A 179 6.42 12.87 15.18
C SER A 179 6.19 11.64 14.30
N LEU A 180 6.27 11.80 12.97
CA LEU A 180 6.25 10.67 12.03
C LEU A 180 7.66 10.15 11.70
N LYS A 181 8.71 10.84 12.17
CA LYS A 181 10.11 10.41 11.97
C LYS A 181 10.54 9.33 12.97
N GLU A 182 9.85 9.18 14.10
CA GLU A 182 10.15 8.14 15.10
C GLU A 182 9.58 6.77 14.72
N THR A 183 8.66 6.69 13.75
CA THR A 183 8.11 5.42 13.24
C THR A 183 8.83 4.89 12.01
N VAL A 184 9.83 5.61 11.49
CA VAL A 184 10.82 5.08 10.55
C VAL A 184 12.11 4.88 11.33
N PRO A 185 12.59 3.63 11.53
CA PRO A 185 13.88 3.41 12.16
C PRO A 185 14.96 4.21 11.42
N GLN A 186 15.48 5.26 12.04
CA GLN A 186 16.61 6.01 11.51
C GLN A 186 17.83 5.09 11.44
N SER A 187 18.29 4.86 10.21
CA SER A 187 19.64 4.43 9.84
C SER A 187 20.31 3.40 10.76
N VAL A 188 19.91 2.13 10.62
CA VAL A 188 20.91 1.06 10.71
C VAL A 188 21.88 1.24 9.52
N PRO A 189 23.20 1.05 9.70
CA PRO A 189 24.14 1.08 8.58
C PRO A 189 23.63 0.13 7.51
N MET A 190 23.60 0.58 6.26
CA MET A 190 23.22 -0.23 5.12
C MET A 190 24.27 -1.32 4.92
N VAL A 191 24.17 -2.41 5.67
CA VAL A 191 24.73 -3.68 5.28
C VAL A 191 23.85 -4.12 4.12
N GLN A 192 24.40 -4.17 2.91
CA GLN A 192 23.78 -4.91 1.82
C GLN A 192 23.72 -6.39 2.24
N ILE A 193 22.67 -6.76 2.98
CA ILE A 193 22.31 -8.15 3.17
C ILE A 193 21.55 -8.52 1.91
N THR A 194 22.26 -9.06 0.93
CA THR A 194 21.63 -9.85 -0.13
C THR A 194 21.05 -11.09 0.56
N ASN A 195 19.82 -11.00 1.05
CA ASN A 195 19.11 -12.16 1.55
C ASN A 195 18.69 -13.00 0.36
N THR A 196 19.61 -13.85 -0.11
CA THR A 196 19.23 -15.02 -0.89
C THR A 196 18.54 -15.95 0.09
N ASN A 197 17.23 -15.79 0.26
CA ASN A 197 16.47 -16.63 1.15
C ASN A 197 16.30 -18.01 0.49
N GLU A 198 17.34 -18.84 0.57
CA GLU A 198 17.15 -20.28 0.51
C GLU A 198 16.42 -20.67 1.79
N ASN A 199 15.09 -20.76 1.73
CA ASN A 199 14.30 -21.44 2.76
C ASN A 199 14.74 -22.92 2.78
N LYS A 200 15.84 -23.22 3.48
CA LYS A 200 16.10 -24.56 3.98
C LYS A 200 15.15 -24.75 5.15
N VAL A 201 13.96 -25.26 4.83
CA VAL A 201 13.05 -25.78 5.84
C VAL A 201 13.73 -27.04 6.39
N ASP A 202 14.55 -26.88 7.44
CA ASP A 202 15.05 -28.00 8.24
C ASP A 202 13.89 -28.51 9.10
N VAL A 203 13.03 -29.33 8.48
CA VAL A 203 11.97 -30.05 9.18
C VAL A 203 12.62 -31.14 10.04
N ASN A 204 13.04 -30.79 11.26
CA ASN A 204 13.60 -31.72 12.22
C ASN A 204 12.50 -32.44 13.02
N ILE A 205 11.53 -33.04 12.31
CA ILE A 205 10.46 -33.86 12.90
C ILE A 205 10.80 -35.33 12.70
N SER A 206 10.65 -36.19 13.72
CA SER A 206 10.90 -37.62 13.54
C SER A 206 9.61 -38.37 13.20
N PHE A 207 9.74 -39.48 12.45
CA PHE A 207 8.63 -40.40 12.23
C PHE A 207 8.03 -40.93 13.55
N SER A 208 8.82 -41.03 14.61
CA SER A 208 8.31 -41.42 15.94
C SER A 208 7.44 -40.35 16.59
N ASP A 209 7.76 -39.06 16.40
CA ASP A 209 6.98 -37.98 17.00
C ASP A 209 5.61 -37.87 16.34
N VAL A 210 5.56 -37.98 15.01
CA VAL A 210 4.29 -37.96 14.26
C VAL A 210 3.40 -39.16 14.61
N ARG A 211 3.98 -40.35 14.84
CA ARG A 211 3.19 -41.51 15.30
C ARG A 211 2.52 -41.25 16.64
N LYS A 212 3.28 -40.72 17.61
CA LYS A 212 2.73 -40.35 18.93
C LYS A 212 1.64 -39.29 18.81
N GLU A 213 1.79 -38.33 17.91
CA GLU A 213 0.79 -37.30 17.69
C GLU A 213 -0.52 -37.91 17.18
N ILE A 214 -0.44 -38.77 16.16
CA ILE A 214 -1.60 -39.49 15.59
C ILE A 214 -2.27 -40.40 16.62
N GLU A 215 -1.51 -41.16 17.41
CA GLU A 215 -2.03 -42.05 18.45
C GLU A 215 -2.79 -41.29 19.56
N ASN A 216 -2.46 -40.02 19.78
CA ASN A 216 -3.10 -39.19 20.80
C ASN A 216 -4.28 -38.34 20.26
N MET A 217 -4.64 -38.46 18.97
CA MET A 217 -5.78 -37.75 18.39
C MET A 217 -7.09 -38.40 18.80
N SER A 218 -7.81 -37.81 19.75
CA SER A 218 -9.14 -38.27 20.20
C SER A 218 -10.27 -38.05 19.17
N ALA A 219 -9.97 -37.36 18.06
CA ALA A 219 -10.94 -37.01 17.02
C ALA A 219 -11.09 -38.08 15.93
N LEU A 220 -10.24 -39.11 15.90
CA LEU A 220 -10.23 -40.15 14.87
C LEU A 220 -10.62 -41.52 15.47
N PRO A 221 -11.42 -42.35 14.75
CA PRO A 221 -11.67 -43.73 15.15
C PRO A 221 -10.38 -44.57 15.13
N ASP A 222 -10.30 -45.59 16.00
CA ASP A 222 -9.13 -46.48 16.11
C ASP A 222 -8.73 -47.10 14.76
N ALA A 223 -9.70 -47.49 13.93
CA ALA A 223 -9.46 -48.04 12.60
C ALA A 223 -8.79 -47.04 11.64
N GLU A 224 -9.10 -45.74 11.77
CA GLU A 224 -8.47 -44.69 10.97
C GLU A 224 -7.07 -44.38 11.47
N ILE A 225 -6.86 -44.40 12.79
CA ILE A 225 -5.54 -44.28 13.42
C ILE A 225 -4.60 -45.38 12.92
N GLU A 226 -5.05 -46.64 12.92
CA GLU A 226 -4.28 -47.77 12.40
C GLU A 226 -3.92 -47.60 10.91
N GLU A 227 -4.87 -47.12 10.10
CA GLU A 227 -4.63 -46.85 8.68
C GLU A 227 -3.56 -45.75 8.47
N ILE A 228 -3.62 -44.66 9.26
CA ILE A 228 -2.64 -43.58 9.22
C ILE A 228 -1.26 -44.09 9.64
N LEU A 229 -1.17 -44.87 10.72
CA LEU A 229 0.09 -45.45 11.19
C LEU A 229 0.70 -46.39 10.14
N TYR A 230 -0.14 -47.17 9.43
CA TYR A 230 0.31 -47.99 8.31
C TYR A 230 0.92 -47.13 7.19
N LYS A 231 0.27 -46.01 6.83
CA LYS A 231 0.78 -45.08 5.80
C LYS A 231 2.07 -44.38 6.21
N ILE A 232 2.23 -44.04 7.49
CA ILE A 232 3.49 -43.52 8.04
C ILE A 232 4.62 -44.56 7.87
N ASN A 233 4.34 -45.84 8.14
CA ASN A 233 5.32 -46.91 7.97
C ASN A 233 5.73 -47.12 6.50
N GLU A 234 4.78 -47.04 5.56
CA GLU A 234 5.07 -47.09 4.12
C GLU A 234 5.96 -45.91 3.70
N LEU A 235 5.62 -44.70 4.16
CA LEU A 235 6.40 -43.50 3.85
C LEU A 235 7.82 -43.55 4.45
N GLU A 236 7.98 -44.05 5.68
CA GLU A 236 9.28 -44.18 6.32
C GLU A 236 10.20 -45.12 5.52
N LYS A 237 9.67 -46.22 5.00
CA LYS A 237 10.42 -47.14 4.13
C LYS A 237 10.87 -46.43 2.84
N ILE A 238 10.01 -45.62 2.23
CA ILE A 238 10.34 -44.87 1.01
C ILE A 238 11.44 -43.84 1.31
N VAL A 239 11.30 -43.06 2.38
CA VAL A 239 12.28 -42.04 2.77
C VAL A 239 13.65 -42.66 3.06
N LYS A 240 13.69 -43.77 3.80
CA LYS A 240 14.93 -44.48 4.16
C LYS A 240 15.52 -45.36 3.04
N SER A 241 14.81 -45.53 1.92
CA SER A 241 15.33 -46.32 0.79
C SER A 241 16.57 -45.66 0.15
N SER A 242 17.38 -46.46 -0.54
CA SER A 242 18.54 -45.99 -1.33
C SER A 242 18.16 -45.48 -2.72
N ASP A 243 16.86 -45.41 -3.04
CA ASP A 243 16.35 -44.94 -4.32
C ASP A 243 16.70 -43.46 -4.56
N ARG A 244 16.82 -43.07 -5.84
CA ARG A 244 16.99 -41.66 -6.21
C ARG A 244 15.72 -40.87 -5.87
N LYS A 245 15.88 -39.59 -5.54
CA LYS A 245 14.78 -38.66 -5.19
C LYS A 245 13.53 -38.79 -6.07
N SER A 246 13.70 -38.80 -7.39
CA SER A 246 12.59 -38.93 -8.35
C SER A 246 11.80 -40.22 -8.18
N LYS A 247 12.48 -41.34 -7.91
CA LYS A 247 11.85 -42.65 -7.71
C LYS A 247 11.14 -42.73 -6.36
N LYS A 248 11.71 -42.12 -5.31
CA LYS A 248 11.03 -41.96 -4.01
C LYS A 248 9.72 -41.17 -4.15
N TRP A 249 9.73 -40.07 -4.89
CA TRP A 249 8.51 -39.29 -5.18
C TRP A 249 7.48 -40.06 -6.00
N GLU A 250 7.93 -40.85 -6.98
CA GLU A 250 7.05 -41.75 -7.75
C GLU A 250 6.35 -42.76 -6.84
N ASN A 251 7.11 -43.41 -5.94
CA ASN A 251 6.59 -44.39 -4.99
C ASN A 251 5.68 -43.73 -3.93
N ALA A 252 5.97 -42.49 -3.51
CA ALA A 252 5.18 -41.75 -2.53
C ALA A 252 3.88 -41.16 -3.12
N LYS A 253 3.71 -41.10 -4.44
CA LYS A 253 2.55 -40.47 -5.11
C LYS A 253 1.21 -41.02 -4.63
N GLY A 254 1.13 -42.33 -4.39
CA GLY A 254 -0.07 -42.98 -3.85
C GLY A 254 -0.40 -42.51 -2.43
N ILE A 255 0.63 -42.29 -1.60
CA ILE A 255 0.49 -41.78 -0.23
C ILE A 255 0.06 -40.31 -0.26
N VAL A 256 0.66 -39.48 -1.12
CA VAL A 256 0.27 -38.07 -1.28
C VAL A 256 -1.20 -37.92 -1.68
N LYS A 257 -1.65 -38.74 -2.65
CA LYS A 257 -3.06 -38.74 -3.06
C LYS A 257 -3.97 -39.15 -1.90
N TRP A 258 -3.59 -40.21 -1.19
CA TRP A 258 -4.36 -40.69 -0.03
C TRP A 258 -4.45 -39.64 1.09
N ILE A 259 -3.37 -38.90 1.38
CA ILE A 259 -3.38 -37.81 2.36
C ILE A 259 -4.40 -36.73 1.97
N ALA A 260 -4.44 -36.36 0.69
CA ALA A 260 -5.38 -35.36 0.18
C ALA A 260 -6.85 -35.78 0.35
N ASP A 261 -7.13 -37.09 0.36
CA ASP A 261 -8.49 -37.64 0.49
C ASP A 261 -8.96 -37.77 1.97
N LYS A 262 -8.07 -37.63 2.97
CA LYS A 262 -8.37 -37.91 4.40
C LYS A 262 -8.73 -36.70 5.27
N GLY A 263 -8.38 -35.48 4.86
CA GLY A 263 -8.74 -34.24 5.57
C GLY A 263 -7.54 -33.43 6.08
N VAL A 264 -7.83 -32.24 6.62
CA VAL A 264 -6.81 -31.22 6.92
C VAL A 264 -5.87 -31.64 8.05
N ASP A 265 -6.37 -32.26 9.12
CA ASP A 265 -5.56 -32.63 10.28
C ASP A 265 -4.51 -33.71 9.95
N VAL A 266 -4.90 -34.72 9.15
CA VAL A 266 -3.98 -35.74 8.63
C VAL A 266 -2.95 -35.11 7.67
N GLY A 267 -3.38 -34.13 6.87
CA GLY A 267 -2.50 -33.37 5.99
C GLY A 267 -1.42 -32.59 6.75
N ILE A 268 -1.80 -31.89 7.82
CA ILE A 268 -0.88 -31.11 8.66
C ILE A 268 0.15 -32.03 9.32
N ALA A 269 -0.27 -33.19 9.84
CA ALA A 269 0.62 -34.13 10.52
C ALA A 269 1.63 -34.81 9.57
N LEU A 270 1.20 -35.18 8.35
CA LEU A 270 2.02 -36.02 7.45
C LEU A 270 2.85 -35.23 6.43
N LEU A 271 2.47 -33.99 6.10
CA LEU A 271 3.20 -33.17 5.13
C LEU A 271 4.67 -32.93 5.51
N PRO A 272 5.02 -32.66 6.79
CA PRO A 272 6.41 -32.56 7.22
C PRO A 272 7.25 -33.82 6.92
N LEU A 273 6.68 -35.02 6.98
CA LEU A 273 7.39 -36.27 6.68
C LEU A 273 7.68 -36.43 5.18
N LEU A 274 6.79 -35.96 4.31
CA LEU A 274 7.00 -35.95 2.85
C LEU A 274 8.18 -35.06 2.45
N LEU A 275 8.38 -33.94 3.17
CA LEU A 275 9.49 -33.01 2.92
C LEU A 275 10.86 -33.63 3.24
N GLN A 276 10.91 -34.76 3.94
CA GLN A 276 12.14 -35.51 4.20
C GLN A 276 12.61 -36.36 3.00
N ILE A 277 11.83 -36.45 1.91
CA ILE A 277 12.27 -37.12 0.68
C ILE A 277 13.39 -36.30 0.01
N LYS A 278 14.63 -36.70 0.29
CA LYS A 278 15.86 -36.15 -0.30
C LYS A 278 16.32 -36.94 -1.53
#